data_AF-Q9VER8-F1
#
_entry.id   AF-Q9VER8-F1
#
_cell.length_a   1.000
_cell.length_b   1.000
_cell.length_c   1.000
_cell.angle_alpha   90.00
_cell.angle_beta   90.00
_cell.angle_gamma   90.00
#
_symmetry.space_group_name_H-M   'P 1'
#
loop_
_entity.id
_entity.type
_entity.pdbx_description
1 polymer ?
#
loop_
_entity_poly.entity_id
_entity_poly.type
_entity_poly.pdbx_seq_one_letter_code
_entity_poly.pdbx_strand_id
1 'polypeptide(L)'
;MLKLQKKTEDSKFAVFLDHKTLINEAYDEFKLKSELFQFHAKKTDKGIEEDKTRKRKRKAGVEDASSLEDLHLVNEYLELLSKPVEPEDSSPMKRHWEDGYNVPQLHGANESGRMQRFLRVDGSRGVYLIPNQSRFFNHNVDNLPALLHQLLPAYDLIVLDPPWRNKYIRRLKRAKPELGYSMLSNEQLSHIPLSKLTHPRSLVAIWCTNSTLHQLALEQQLLPSWNLRLLHKLRWYKLSTDHELIAPPQSDLTQKQPYEMLYVACRSDASENYGKDIQQTELIFSVPSIVHSHKPPLLSWLREHLLLDKDQLEPNCLELFARYLHPHFTSIGLEVLKLMDERLYEVRKVEHCNQEEVN
;
A
#
# COMPACT_ATOMS: atom_id res chain seq x y z
N MET A 1 -11.14 -9.01 -1.53
CA MET A 1 -9.86 -9.77 -1.68
C MET A 1 -10.17 -11.11 -2.34
N LEU A 2 -9.32 -11.57 -3.26
CA LEU A 2 -9.44 -12.92 -3.85
C LEU A 2 -8.17 -13.73 -3.58
N LYS A 3 -8.32 -15.00 -3.16
CA LYS A 3 -7.23 -15.97 -3.14
C LYS A 3 -7.25 -16.76 -4.44
N LEU A 4 -6.12 -16.79 -5.13
CA LEU A 4 -5.94 -17.46 -6.41
C LEU A 4 -5.11 -18.72 -6.16
N GLN A 5 -5.72 -19.88 -6.28
CA GLN A 5 -5.08 -21.15 -6.00
C GLN A 5 -5.02 -22.02 -7.25
N LYS A 6 -3.83 -22.54 -7.55
CA LYS A 6 -3.60 -23.45 -8.68
C LYS A 6 -4.27 -24.80 -8.38
N LYS A 7 -4.86 -25.44 -9.39
CA LYS A 7 -5.51 -26.76 -9.24
C LYS A 7 -4.54 -27.87 -8.81
N THR A 8 -3.25 -27.70 -9.07
CA THR A 8 -2.20 -28.71 -8.84
C THR A 8 -1.49 -28.55 -7.49
N GLU A 9 -1.80 -27.49 -6.72
CA GLU A 9 -1.04 -27.17 -5.50
C GLU A 9 -1.95 -26.66 -4.38
N ASP A 10 -2.19 -27.52 -3.37
CA ASP A 10 -3.15 -27.24 -2.30
C ASP A 10 -2.64 -26.27 -1.22
N SER A 11 -1.33 -25.95 -1.21
CA SER A 11 -0.70 -25.22 -0.11
C SER A 11 -0.26 -23.80 -0.43
N LYS A 12 -0.25 -23.41 -1.71
CA LYS A 12 0.28 -22.13 -2.18
C LYS A 12 -0.78 -21.37 -2.96
N PHE A 13 -0.79 -20.05 -2.79
CA PHE A 13 -1.73 -19.18 -3.48
C PHE A 13 -1.15 -17.79 -3.71
N ALA A 14 -1.68 -17.10 -4.71
CA ALA A 14 -1.53 -15.66 -4.84
C ALA A 14 -2.73 -14.94 -4.22
N VAL A 15 -2.54 -13.68 -3.81
CA VAL A 15 -3.63 -12.83 -3.31
C VAL A 15 -3.83 -11.66 -4.25
N PHE A 16 -5.06 -11.49 -4.76
CA PHE A 16 -5.47 -10.27 -5.44
C PHE A 16 -6.17 -9.34 -4.45
N LEU A 17 -5.50 -8.23 -4.14
CA LEU A 17 -6.04 -7.14 -3.33
C LEU A 17 -6.70 -6.13 -4.27
N ASP A 18 -8.00 -6.26 -4.49
CA ASP A 18 -8.76 -5.22 -5.20
C ASP A 18 -8.76 -3.93 -4.39
N HIS A 19 -7.80 -3.05 -4.70
CA HIS A 19 -7.50 -1.86 -3.91
C HIS A 19 -8.72 -0.94 -3.81
N LYS A 20 -9.38 -0.68 -4.94
CA LYS A 20 -10.57 0.19 -4.98
C LYS A 20 -11.69 -0.42 -4.14
N THR A 21 -12.01 -1.69 -4.36
CA THR A 21 -13.11 -2.36 -3.69
C THR A 21 -12.87 -2.44 -2.18
N LEU A 22 -11.66 -2.78 -1.74
CA LEU A 22 -11.31 -2.85 -0.31
C LEU A 22 -11.50 -1.52 0.42
N ILE A 23 -11.15 -0.39 -0.22
CA ILE A 23 -11.39 0.93 0.39
C ILE A 23 -12.89 1.28 0.38
N ASN A 24 -13.59 1.01 -0.72
CA ASN A 24 -15.01 1.29 -0.84
C ASN A 24 -15.85 0.51 0.18
N GLU A 25 -15.52 -0.76 0.43
CA GLU A 25 -16.14 -1.60 1.45
C GLU A 25 -15.91 -1.02 2.86
N ALA A 26 -14.71 -0.48 3.12
CA ALA A 26 -14.37 0.09 4.41
C ALA A 26 -15.04 1.45 4.70
N TYR A 27 -15.42 2.21 3.67
CA TYR A 27 -15.93 3.57 3.82
C TYR A 27 -17.45 3.71 3.66
N ASP A 28 -18.11 2.64 3.21
CA ASP A 28 -19.55 2.47 3.01
C ASP A 28 -20.25 3.58 2.20
N GLU A 29 -20.44 4.76 2.80
CA GLU A 29 -21.12 5.93 2.24
C GLU A 29 -20.34 6.62 1.09
N PHE A 30 -19.02 6.43 1.05
CA PHE A 30 -18.15 7.08 0.07
C PHE A 30 -17.34 6.05 -0.72
N LYS A 31 -17.32 6.21 -2.04
CA LYS A 31 -16.53 5.37 -2.95
C LYS A 31 -15.44 6.18 -3.60
N LEU A 32 -14.25 5.62 -3.72
CA LEU A 32 -13.19 6.17 -4.56
C LEU A 32 -13.66 6.25 -6.01
N LYS A 33 -13.39 7.39 -6.63
CA LYS A 33 -13.58 7.63 -8.06
C LYS A 33 -12.86 6.57 -8.91
N SER A 34 -13.56 6.00 -9.89
CA SER A 34 -13.04 4.94 -10.78
C SER A 34 -11.75 5.36 -11.49
N GLU A 35 -11.63 6.63 -11.84
CA GLU A 35 -10.51 7.25 -12.54
C GLU A 35 -9.18 7.08 -11.78
N LEU A 36 -9.24 6.94 -10.44
CA LEU A 36 -8.05 6.70 -9.62
C LEU A 36 -7.39 5.35 -9.86
N PHE A 37 -8.09 4.41 -10.51
CA PHE A 37 -7.61 3.06 -10.79
C PHE A 37 -7.62 2.74 -12.28
N GLN A 38 -7.77 3.76 -13.13
CA GLN A 38 -7.57 3.62 -14.56
C GLN A 38 -6.07 3.61 -14.86
N PHE A 39 -5.49 2.41 -14.80
CA PHE A 39 -4.07 2.20 -15.01
C PHE A 39 -3.86 1.40 -16.29
N HIS A 40 -3.52 2.07 -17.38
CA HIS A 40 -3.15 1.40 -18.62
C HIS A 40 -1.63 1.25 -18.74
N ALA A 41 -1.17 0.09 -19.21
CA ALA A 41 0.24 -0.07 -19.57
C ALA A 41 0.60 1.00 -20.62
N LYS A 42 1.75 1.65 -20.45
CA LYS A 42 2.24 2.58 -21.48
C LYS A 42 2.45 1.77 -22.75
N LYS A 43 1.60 1.96 -23.76
CA LYS A 43 1.87 1.46 -25.12
C LYS A 43 3.24 2.02 -25.52
N THR A 44 4.23 1.15 -25.68
CA THR A 44 5.42 1.50 -26.43
C THR A 44 4.95 1.81 -27.83
N ASP A 45 4.95 3.09 -28.22
CA ASP A 45 4.80 3.48 -29.61
C ASP A 45 5.87 2.73 -30.41
N LYS A 46 5.47 1.65 -31.09
CA LYS A 46 6.29 0.94 -32.09
C LYS A 46 6.36 1.70 -33.42
N GLY A 47 6.09 3.01 -33.41
CA GLY A 47 6.29 3.91 -34.53
C GLY A 47 7.07 5.12 -34.04
N ILE A 48 8.15 5.50 -34.74
CA ILE A 48 9.16 6.52 -34.39
C ILE A 48 10.38 5.96 -33.61
N GLU A 49 10.93 4.82 -34.05
CA GLU A 49 12.29 4.39 -33.66
C GLU A 49 13.18 4.02 -34.86
N GLU A 50 13.00 4.68 -36.01
CA GLU A 50 13.97 4.59 -37.12
C GLU A 50 14.99 5.73 -37.19
N ASP A 51 14.88 6.78 -36.35
CA ASP A 51 15.69 8.00 -36.58
C ASP A 51 16.40 8.59 -35.36
N LYS A 52 16.87 7.74 -34.43
CA LYS A 52 17.89 8.14 -33.43
C LYS A 52 19.03 7.14 -33.33
N THR A 53 19.94 7.34 -34.26
CA THR A 53 21.32 6.85 -34.26
C THR A 53 22.04 6.96 -32.90
N ARG A 54 22.82 5.93 -32.60
CA ARG A 54 24.00 5.89 -31.71
C ARG A 54 23.78 6.09 -30.21
N LYS A 55 23.33 5.04 -29.50
CA LYS A 55 23.78 4.76 -28.12
C LYS A 55 23.83 3.25 -27.85
N ARG A 56 25.07 2.74 -27.70
CA ARG A 56 25.49 1.43 -27.18
C ARG A 56 24.57 0.23 -27.49
N LYS A 57 24.96 -0.52 -28.53
CA LYS A 57 24.63 -1.93 -28.74
C LYS A 57 25.12 -2.73 -27.52
N ARG A 58 24.31 -2.82 -26.46
CA ARG A 58 24.51 -3.85 -25.42
C ARG A 58 24.01 -5.16 -26.04
N LYS A 59 24.86 -6.19 -25.96
CA LYS A 59 24.55 -7.58 -26.34
C LYS A 59 23.16 -7.92 -25.81
N ALA A 60 22.29 -8.45 -26.67
CA ALA A 60 21.09 -9.16 -26.20
C ALA A 60 21.62 -10.27 -25.28
N GLY A 61 21.50 -10.03 -23.98
CA GLY A 61 21.80 -11.05 -22.99
C GLY A 61 20.77 -12.14 -23.14
N VAL A 62 21.22 -13.38 -23.05
CA VAL A 62 20.37 -14.55 -22.86
C VAL A 62 19.37 -14.21 -21.77
N GLU A 63 18.07 -14.29 -22.07
CA GLU A 63 17.03 -14.12 -21.05
C GLU A 63 17.33 -15.11 -19.92
N ASP A 64 17.57 -14.57 -18.73
CA ASP A 64 18.05 -15.36 -17.59
C ASP A 64 16.92 -16.30 -17.13
N ALA A 65 17.20 -17.59 -16.97
CA ALA A 65 16.18 -18.63 -16.73
C ALA A 65 15.28 -18.29 -15.54
N SER A 66 15.85 -17.69 -14.49
CA SER A 66 15.10 -17.24 -13.30
C SER A 66 14.02 -16.20 -13.61
N SER A 67 14.24 -15.31 -14.59
CA SER A 67 13.22 -14.33 -14.98
C SER A 67 12.07 -14.94 -15.77
N LEU A 68 12.36 -15.99 -16.55
CA LEU A 68 11.34 -16.77 -17.27
C LEU A 68 10.48 -17.57 -16.30
N GLU A 69 11.09 -18.22 -15.31
CA GLU A 69 10.38 -18.97 -14.26
C GLU A 69 9.48 -18.05 -13.42
N ASP A 70 10.00 -16.90 -12.98
CA ASP A 70 9.21 -15.89 -12.26
C ASP A 70 8.02 -15.41 -13.12
N LEU A 71 8.22 -15.17 -14.42
CA LEU A 71 7.13 -14.75 -15.32
C LEU A 71 6.10 -15.87 -15.53
N HIS A 72 6.53 -17.13 -15.64
CA HIS A 72 5.63 -18.26 -15.81
C HIS A 72 4.72 -18.42 -14.59
N LEU A 73 5.29 -18.42 -13.38
CA LEU A 73 4.53 -18.49 -12.13
C LEU A 73 3.50 -17.35 -12.02
N VAL A 74 3.91 -16.13 -12.37
CA VAL A 74 3.00 -14.97 -12.34
C VAL A 74 1.85 -15.15 -13.33
N ASN A 75 2.14 -15.60 -14.55
CA ASN A 75 1.11 -15.82 -15.57
C ASN A 75 0.12 -16.92 -15.18
N GLU A 76 0.57 -18.01 -14.56
CA GLU A 76 -0.32 -19.08 -14.05
C GLU A 76 -1.38 -18.53 -13.10
N TYR A 77 -1.00 -17.61 -12.21
CA TYR A 77 -1.95 -16.99 -11.30
C TYR A 77 -2.85 -15.94 -11.99
N LEU A 78 -2.33 -15.22 -12.98
CA LEU A 78 -3.13 -14.25 -13.73
C LEU A 78 -4.24 -14.92 -14.55
N GLU A 79 -4.01 -16.14 -15.06
CA GLU A 79 -5.04 -16.92 -15.75
C GLU A 79 -6.24 -17.28 -14.85
N LEU A 80 -6.06 -17.25 -13.53
CA LEU A 80 -7.15 -17.47 -12.55
C LEU A 80 -7.98 -16.20 -12.30
N LEU A 81 -7.50 -15.02 -12.72
CA LEU A 81 -8.26 -13.78 -12.59
C LEU A 81 -9.27 -13.66 -13.73
N SER A 82 -10.52 -13.37 -13.37
CA SER A 82 -11.51 -12.99 -14.36
C SER A 82 -11.10 -11.68 -15.03
N LYS A 83 -11.29 -11.58 -16.35
CA LYS A 83 -11.15 -10.32 -17.05
C LYS A 83 -12.19 -9.34 -16.52
N PRO A 84 -11.83 -8.07 -16.28
CA PRO A 84 -12.80 -7.08 -15.86
C PRO A 84 -13.83 -6.84 -16.96
N VAL A 85 -15.03 -6.42 -16.54
CA VAL A 85 -16.08 -5.95 -17.46
C VAL A 85 -15.58 -4.68 -18.15
N GLU A 86 -15.92 -4.53 -19.44
CA GLU A 86 -15.50 -3.44 -20.35
C GLU A 86 -15.16 -2.12 -19.65
N PRO A 87 -14.00 -1.50 -19.97
CA PRO A 87 -13.53 -0.31 -19.27
C PRO A 87 -14.55 0.82 -19.38
N GLU A 88 -14.96 1.37 -18.24
CA GLU A 88 -15.74 2.60 -18.21
C GLU A 88 -14.92 3.72 -18.87
N ASP A 89 -15.37 4.19 -20.04
CA ASP A 89 -14.77 5.34 -20.71
C ASP A 89 -14.99 6.57 -19.83
N SER A 90 -13.91 7.04 -19.18
CA SER A 90 -13.99 8.10 -18.18
C SER A 90 -13.07 9.25 -18.53
N SER A 91 -13.56 10.47 -18.31
CA SER A 91 -12.79 11.68 -18.55
C SER A 91 -11.63 11.81 -17.55
N PRO A 92 -10.47 12.37 -17.96
CA PRO A 92 -9.34 12.56 -17.05
C PRO A 92 -9.74 13.39 -15.81
N MET A 93 -9.57 12.82 -14.62
CA MET A 93 -9.83 13.53 -13.37
C MET A 93 -8.72 14.53 -13.04
N LYS A 94 -9.10 15.70 -12.48
CA LYS A 94 -8.15 16.68 -11.93
C LYS A 94 -7.33 16.06 -10.79
N ARG A 95 -6.01 16.29 -10.81
CA ARG A 95 -5.02 15.71 -9.88
C ARG A 95 -5.06 16.38 -8.49
N HIS A 96 -6.18 16.28 -7.79
CA HIS A 96 -6.41 16.95 -6.49
C HIS A 96 -5.38 16.56 -5.41
N TRP A 97 -4.79 15.37 -5.51
CA TRP A 97 -3.70 14.92 -4.61
C TRP A 97 -2.37 15.66 -4.83
N GLU A 98 -2.26 16.52 -5.84
CA GLU A 98 -1.09 17.39 -6.05
C GLU A 98 -1.29 18.79 -5.48
N ASP A 99 -2.50 19.12 -5.02
CA ASP A 99 -2.75 20.38 -4.33
C ASP A 99 -1.91 20.46 -3.03
N GLY A 100 -1.63 21.68 -2.58
CA GLY A 100 -0.88 21.92 -1.34
C GLY A 100 -1.52 21.23 -0.12
N TYR A 101 -0.69 20.65 0.75
CA TYR A 101 -1.13 20.02 1.99
C TYR A 101 -0.69 20.87 3.19
N ASN A 102 -1.56 21.79 3.60
CA ASN A 102 -1.30 22.75 4.67
C ASN A 102 -2.04 22.40 5.97
N VAL A 103 -2.13 21.11 6.29
CA VAL A 103 -2.74 20.67 7.54
C VAL A 103 -1.73 20.88 8.67
N PRO A 104 -2.06 21.62 9.74
CA PRO A 104 -1.15 21.81 10.86
C PRO A 104 -0.94 20.50 11.61
N GLN A 105 0.04 20.48 12.52
CA GLN A 105 0.18 19.37 13.43
C GLN A 105 -1.08 19.26 14.29
N LEU A 106 -1.79 18.14 14.15
CA LEU A 106 -3.03 17.85 14.87
C LEU A 106 -3.25 16.34 14.94
N HIS A 107 -4.13 15.92 15.83
CA HIS A 107 -4.58 14.54 15.91
C HIS A 107 -6.10 14.50 16.06
N GLY A 108 -6.69 13.37 15.70
CA GLY A 108 -8.13 13.17 15.75
C GLY A 108 -8.51 11.71 15.82
N ALA A 109 -9.76 11.46 16.19
CA ALA A 109 -10.37 10.15 16.23
C ALA A 109 -11.83 10.28 15.77
N ASN A 110 -12.33 9.26 15.09
CA ASN A 110 -13.75 9.15 14.79
C ASN A 110 -14.28 7.82 15.30
N GLU A 111 -15.16 7.88 16.30
CA GLU A 111 -15.86 6.75 16.89
C GLU A 111 -17.38 6.96 16.84
N SER A 112 -17.85 7.83 15.95
CA SER A 112 -19.25 8.25 15.93
C SER A 112 -20.21 7.23 15.31
N GLY A 113 -19.71 6.08 14.87
CA GLY A 113 -20.49 5.07 14.15
C GLY A 113 -20.72 5.35 12.65
N ARG A 114 -20.15 6.43 12.09
CA ARG A 114 -20.32 6.82 10.67
C ARG A 114 -19.15 7.65 10.15
N MET A 115 -19.11 7.89 8.83
CA MET A 115 -18.12 8.79 8.23
C MET A 115 -18.31 10.23 8.73
N GLN A 116 -17.21 10.92 9.04
CA GLN A 116 -17.24 12.33 9.45
C GLN A 116 -16.55 13.22 8.42
N ARG A 117 -17.00 14.47 8.33
CA ARG A 117 -16.43 15.50 7.44
C ARG A 117 -15.64 16.49 8.28
N PHE A 118 -14.35 16.61 8.00
CA PHE A 118 -13.45 17.56 8.64
C PHE A 118 -13.10 18.70 7.67
N LEU A 119 -13.51 19.92 8.03
CA LEU A 119 -13.22 21.13 7.24
C LEU A 119 -11.73 21.48 7.32
N ARG A 120 -11.14 21.88 6.19
CA ARG A 120 -9.74 22.32 6.15
C ARG A 120 -9.55 23.60 6.96
N VAL A 121 -8.46 23.62 7.72
CA VAL A 121 -8.09 24.73 8.61
C VAL A 121 -7.45 25.89 7.81
N ASP A 122 -7.00 25.64 6.57
CA ASP A 122 -6.26 26.61 5.74
C ASP A 122 -7.15 27.64 5.01
N GLY A 123 -8.46 27.69 5.33
CA GLY A 123 -9.41 28.60 4.70
C GLY A 123 -9.87 28.20 3.30
N SER A 124 -9.29 27.16 2.70
CA SER A 124 -9.88 26.54 1.52
C SER A 124 -11.16 25.80 1.93
N ARG A 125 -12.25 25.93 1.18
CA ARG A 125 -13.53 25.21 1.45
C ARG A 125 -13.44 23.69 1.22
N GLY A 126 -12.25 23.10 1.34
CA GLY A 126 -12.04 21.67 1.19
C GLY A 126 -12.47 20.89 2.42
N VAL A 127 -12.81 19.63 2.20
CA VAL A 127 -13.23 18.68 3.24
C VAL A 127 -12.34 17.45 3.17
N TYR A 128 -11.95 16.95 4.34
CA TYR A 128 -11.38 15.62 4.51
C TYR A 128 -12.43 14.68 5.10
N LEU A 129 -12.49 13.47 4.59
CA LEU A 129 -13.35 12.40 5.09
C LEU A 129 -12.60 11.62 6.18
N ILE A 130 -13.24 11.42 7.33
CA ILE A 130 -12.65 10.68 8.46
C ILE A 130 -13.51 9.43 8.70
N PRO A 131 -13.02 8.23 8.32
CA PRO A 131 -13.77 6.98 8.47
C PRO A 131 -14.09 6.69 9.93
N ASN A 132 -15.20 6.00 10.18
CA ASN A 132 -15.48 5.50 11.52
C ASN A 132 -14.35 4.55 11.99
N GLN A 133 -14.15 4.46 13.30
CA GLN A 133 -13.12 3.63 13.94
C GLN A 133 -11.70 3.95 13.47
N SER A 134 -11.42 5.19 13.06
CA SER A 134 -10.08 5.62 12.69
C SER A 134 -9.53 6.64 13.68
N ARG A 135 -8.23 6.55 13.95
CA ARG A 135 -7.46 7.53 14.73
C ARG A 135 -6.31 8.02 13.87
N PHE A 136 -5.90 9.27 14.03
CA PHE A 136 -4.80 9.80 13.23
C PHE A 136 -4.00 10.88 13.92
N PHE A 137 -2.74 10.98 13.51
CA PHE A 137 -1.81 12.03 13.90
C PHE A 137 -1.16 12.60 12.63
N ASN A 138 -1.51 13.84 12.29
CA ASN A 138 -0.77 14.57 11.27
C ASN A 138 0.52 15.07 11.91
N HIS A 139 1.55 14.22 11.91
CA HIS A 139 2.74 14.41 12.71
C HIS A 139 3.95 13.74 12.04
N ASN A 140 5.15 14.31 12.27
CA ASN A 140 6.38 13.63 11.88
C ASN A 140 6.56 12.35 12.71
N VAL A 141 6.76 11.23 12.03
CA VAL A 141 7.06 9.90 12.60
C VAL A 141 8.35 9.91 13.41
N ASP A 142 9.32 10.78 13.10
CA ASP A 142 10.55 10.93 13.90
C ASP A 142 10.26 11.30 15.38
N ASN A 143 9.09 11.88 15.65
CA ASN A 143 8.67 12.30 16.98
C ASN A 143 7.84 11.24 17.73
N LEU A 144 7.73 10.02 17.19
CA LEU A 144 7.06 8.89 17.86
C LEU A 144 7.52 8.65 19.30
N PRO A 145 8.82 8.76 19.67
CA PRO A 145 9.25 8.60 21.06
C PRO A 145 8.49 9.50 22.05
N ALA A 146 8.20 10.74 21.65
CA ALA A 146 7.44 11.68 22.48
C ALA A 146 5.94 11.33 22.56
N LEU A 147 5.40 10.66 21.54
CA LEU A 147 4.00 10.25 21.45
C LEU A 147 3.73 8.88 22.07
N LEU A 148 4.73 8.12 22.51
CA LEU A 148 4.58 6.74 22.99
C LEU A 148 3.43 6.55 24.00
N HIS A 149 3.26 7.47 24.95
CA HIS A 149 2.19 7.40 25.95
C HIS A 149 0.77 7.44 25.34
N GLN A 150 0.58 8.05 24.17
CA GLN A 150 -0.70 8.11 23.44
C GLN A 150 -0.89 6.94 22.46
N LEU A 151 0.20 6.23 22.15
CA LEU A 151 0.24 5.14 21.17
C LEU A 151 0.28 3.76 21.82
N LEU A 152 0.38 3.69 23.15
CA LEU A 152 0.27 2.45 23.89
C LEU A 152 -1.21 2.15 24.23
N PRO A 153 -1.61 0.87 24.33
CA PRO A 153 -0.79 -0.34 24.29
C PRO A 153 -0.28 -0.70 22.88
N ALA A 154 0.56 -1.74 22.79
CA ALA A 154 1.09 -2.25 21.53
C ALA A 154 -0.02 -2.69 20.54
N TYR A 155 0.35 -2.82 19.27
CA TYR A 155 -0.56 -3.06 18.15
C TYR A 155 -0.45 -4.50 17.63
N ASP A 156 -1.56 -5.08 17.19
CA ASP A 156 -1.60 -6.42 16.58
C ASP A 156 -0.99 -6.41 15.17
N LEU A 157 -1.22 -5.34 14.43
CA LEU A 157 -0.67 -5.12 13.10
C LEU A 157 -0.05 -3.73 13.00
N ILE A 158 1.19 -3.66 12.52
CA ILE A 158 1.82 -2.39 12.12
C ILE A 158 2.16 -2.44 10.63
N VAL A 159 1.72 -1.43 9.87
CA VAL A 159 2.08 -1.23 8.46
C VAL A 159 3.00 -0.03 8.35
N LEU A 160 4.10 -0.16 7.60
CA LEU A 160 5.05 0.91 7.33
C LEU A 160 5.22 1.07 5.80
N ASP A 161 5.09 2.31 5.30
CA ASP A 161 5.57 2.69 3.96
C ASP A 161 6.61 3.82 4.06
N PRO A 162 7.85 3.51 4.52
CA PRO A 162 8.84 4.55 4.77
C PRO A 162 9.19 5.35 3.51
N PRO A 163 9.52 6.65 3.63
CA PRO A 163 9.97 7.48 2.53
C PRO A 163 11.43 7.14 2.16
N TRP A 164 11.64 5.91 1.65
CA TRP A 164 12.94 5.38 1.28
C TRP A 164 13.71 6.34 0.39
N ARG A 165 15.00 6.48 0.65
CA ARG A 165 15.86 7.39 -0.11
C ARG A 165 15.97 6.94 -1.57
N ASN A 166 15.21 7.55 -2.48
CA ASN A 166 15.18 7.15 -3.89
C ASN A 166 15.68 8.27 -4.84
N LYS A 167 16.21 7.88 -6.01
CA LYS A 167 16.73 8.83 -7.01
C LYS A 167 15.65 9.76 -7.60
N TYR A 168 14.42 9.28 -7.75
CA TYR A 168 13.28 10.05 -8.26
C TYR A 168 12.89 11.18 -7.31
N ILE A 169 12.71 10.91 -6.02
CA ILE A 169 12.42 11.91 -4.98
C ILE A 169 13.56 12.92 -4.88
N ARG A 170 14.83 12.50 -5.03
CA ARG A 170 15.96 13.44 -5.15
C ARG A 170 15.88 14.36 -6.36
N ARG A 171 15.29 13.90 -7.48
CA ARG A 171 15.11 14.72 -8.69
C ARG A 171 13.91 15.64 -8.52
N LEU A 172 12.82 15.13 -7.98
CA LEU A 172 11.62 15.92 -7.67
C LEU A 172 11.94 17.03 -6.67
N LYS A 173 12.64 16.74 -5.57
CA LYS A 173 13.07 17.74 -4.58
C LYS A 173 14.01 18.80 -5.17
N ARG A 174 14.83 18.44 -6.15
CA ARG A 174 15.66 19.42 -6.88
C ARG A 174 14.85 20.32 -7.80
N ALA A 175 13.77 19.81 -8.39
CA ALA A 175 12.93 20.56 -9.32
C ALA A 175 11.84 21.38 -8.61
N LYS A 176 11.28 20.86 -7.51
CA LYS A 176 10.21 21.46 -6.72
C LYS A 176 10.48 21.17 -5.23
N PRO A 177 11.24 22.02 -4.54
CA PRO A 177 11.65 21.81 -3.15
C PRO A 177 10.47 21.61 -2.20
N GLU A 178 9.36 22.29 -2.47
CA GLU A 178 8.13 22.28 -1.66
C GLU A 178 7.28 21.00 -1.77
N LEU A 179 7.54 20.11 -2.74
CA LEU A 179 6.77 18.87 -2.95
C LEU A 179 7.46 17.60 -2.42
N GLY A 180 8.62 17.72 -1.77
CA GLY A 180 9.42 16.57 -1.37
C GLY A 180 9.57 16.42 0.15
N TYR A 181 8.98 15.38 0.73
CA TYR A 181 9.32 14.92 2.09
C TYR A 181 10.83 14.69 2.22
N SER A 182 11.41 14.97 3.40
CA SER A 182 12.80 14.59 3.68
C SER A 182 12.89 13.07 3.69
N MET A 183 13.61 12.50 2.73
CA MET A 183 13.92 11.06 2.75
C MET A 183 14.73 10.76 4.00
N LEU A 184 14.32 9.73 4.74
CA LEU A 184 15.00 9.29 5.95
C LEU A 184 16.20 8.40 5.58
N SER A 185 17.31 8.55 6.32
CA SER A 185 18.39 7.57 6.31
C SER A 185 17.96 6.30 7.06
N ASN A 186 18.64 5.18 6.83
CA ASN A 186 18.39 3.94 7.57
C ASN A 186 18.63 4.15 9.08
N GLU A 187 19.61 4.98 9.45
CA GLU A 187 19.85 5.39 10.84
C GLU A 187 18.65 6.12 11.44
N GLN A 188 18.07 7.08 10.72
CA GLN A 188 16.86 7.78 11.17
C GLN A 188 15.68 6.81 11.33
N LEU A 189 15.49 5.88 10.40
CA LEU A 189 14.42 4.87 10.52
C LEU A 189 14.63 3.98 11.74
N SER A 190 15.87 3.64 12.10
CA SER A 190 16.15 2.80 13.27
C SER A 190 15.75 3.44 14.61
N HIS A 191 15.59 4.77 14.67
CA HIS A 191 15.12 5.47 15.87
C HIS A 191 13.62 5.33 16.12
N ILE A 192 12.85 4.81 15.17
CA ILE A 192 11.43 4.51 15.38
C ILE A 192 11.33 3.45 16.50
N PRO A 193 10.59 3.72 17.60
CA PRO A 193 10.56 2.86 18.77
C PRO A 193 9.62 1.64 18.57
N LEU A 194 9.74 0.96 17.44
CA LEU A 194 8.81 -0.10 17.00
C LEU A 194 8.79 -1.29 17.97
N SER A 195 9.92 -1.59 18.64
CA SER A 195 10.00 -2.62 19.69
C SER A 195 9.15 -2.34 20.92
N LYS A 196 8.76 -1.07 21.14
CA LYS A 196 7.83 -0.65 22.21
C LYS A 196 6.37 -0.67 21.78
N LEU A 197 6.11 -0.67 20.47
CA LEU A 197 4.78 -0.67 19.87
C LEU A 197 4.32 -2.07 19.43
N THR A 198 5.15 -3.09 19.63
CA THR A 198 4.89 -4.49 19.26
C THR A 198 4.88 -5.40 20.49
N HIS A 199 4.02 -6.41 20.50
CA HIS A 199 3.95 -7.52 21.45
C HIS A 199 4.19 -8.87 20.73
N PRO A 200 4.39 -10.01 21.43
CA PRO A 200 4.81 -11.28 20.79
C PRO A 200 3.87 -11.86 19.71
N ARG A 201 2.66 -11.30 19.55
CA ARG A 201 1.71 -11.64 18.50
C ARG A 201 1.51 -10.49 17.50
N SER A 202 2.39 -9.49 17.47
CA SER A 202 2.32 -8.44 16.45
C SER A 202 2.86 -8.93 15.12
N LEU A 203 2.15 -8.62 14.03
CA LEU A 203 2.69 -8.64 12.68
C LEU A 203 3.13 -7.23 12.29
N VAL A 204 4.25 -7.16 11.56
CA VAL A 204 4.78 -5.91 11.02
C VAL A 204 4.98 -6.08 9.52
N ALA A 205 4.25 -5.30 8.74
CA ALA A 205 4.31 -5.28 7.28
C ALA A 205 5.04 -4.02 6.80
N ILE A 206 6.15 -4.17 6.08
CA ILE A 206 7.01 -3.06 5.64
C ILE A 206 7.11 -3.06 4.12
N TRP A 207 6.56 -2.03 3.49
CA TRP A 207 6.79 -1.77 2.06
C TRP A 207 8.24 -1.35 1.85
N CYS A 208 8.91 -1.97 0.88
CA CYS A 208 10.29 -1.66 0.51
C CYS A 208 10.45 -1.57 -1.01
N THR A 209 11.29 -0.64 -1.46
CA THR A 209 11.63 -0.52 -2.89
C THR A 209 12.45 -1.72 -3.37
N ASN A 210 12.55 -1.89 -4.69
CA ASN A 210 13.46 -2.87 -5.33
C ASN A 210 14.96 -2.53 -5.19
N SER A 211 15.33 -1.48 -4.44
CA SER A 211 16.74 -1.19 -4.19
C SER A 211 17.34 -2.26 -3.28
N THR A 212 18.34 -2.98 -3.79
CA THR A 212 19.11 -3.97 -3.03
C THR A 212 19.71 -3.38 -1.76
N LEU A 213 20.17 -2.12 -1.80
CA LEU A 213 20.72 -1.42 -0.64
C LEU A 213 19.66 -1.24 0.47
N HIS A 214 18.44 -0.85 0.12
CA HIS A 214 17.36 -0.66 1.10
C HIS A 214 16.86 -1.99 1.66
N GLN A 215 16.76 -3.03 0.83
CA GLN A 215 16.39 -4.36 1.28
C GLN A 215 17.44 -4.94 2.23
N LEU A 216 18.72 -4.83 1.88
CA LEU A 216 19.82 -5.25 2.75
C LEU A 216 19.79 -4.52 4.09
N ALA A 217 19.59 -3.20 4.08
CA ALA A 217 19.48 -2.42 5.30
C ALA A 217 18.25 -2.77 6.14
N LEU A 218 17.11 -3.02 5.50
CA LEU A 218 15.90 -3.46 6.19
C LEU A 218 16.15 -4.76 6.94
N GLU A 219 16.71 -5.76 6.25
CA GLU A 219 16.94 -7.09 6.82
C GLU A 219 18.04 -7.13 7.87
N GLN A 220 19.16 -6.46 7.60
CA GLN A 220 20.37 -6.60 8.42
C GLN A 220 20.51 -5.55 9.51
N GLN A 221 19.78 -4.42 9.41
CA GLN A 221 19.91 -3.30 10.36
C GLN A 221 18.57 -2.97 11.01
N LEU A 222 17.54 -2.68 10.22
CA LEU A 222 16.27 -2.17 10.76
C LEU A 222 15.50 -3.25 11.52
N LEU A 223 15.25 -4.42 10.93
CA LEU A 223 14.54 -5.51 11.60
C LEU A 223 15.20 -5.90 12.93
N PRO A 224 16.53 -6.14 13.00
CA PRO A 224 17.20 -6.38 14.28
C PRO A 224 17.06 -5.23 15.28
N SER A 225 17.21 -3.97 14.83
CA SER A 225 17.09 -2.80 15.73
C SER A 225 15.70 -2.66 16.35
N TRP A 226 14.67 -3.14 15.65
CA TRP A 226 13.29 -3.16 16.13
C TRP A 226 12.90 -4.42 16.90
N ASN A 227 13.86 -5.34 17.15
CA ASN A 227 13.61 -6.65 17.74
C ASN A 227 12.61 -7.49 16.93
N LEU A 228 12.73 -7.45 15.61
CA LEU A 228 11.89 -8.21 14.69
C LEU A 228 12.70 -9.29 13.96
N ARG A 229 12.06 -10.43 13.73
CA ARG A 229 12.53 -11.46 12.80
C ARG A 229 11.66 -11.46 11.54
N LEU A 230 12.29 -11.64 10.40
CA LEU A 230 11.59 -11.77 9.13
C LEU A 230 10.78 -13.07 9.08
N LEU A 231 9.54 -12.99 8.63
CA LEU A 231 8.68 -14.16 8.33
C LEU A 231 8.63 -14.45 6.84
N HIS A 232 8.42 -13.41 6.02
CA HIS A 232 8.22 -13.57 4.59
C HIS A 232 8.64 -12.34 3.78
N LYS A 233 8.99 -12.54 2.51
CA LYS A 233 9.20 -11.50 1.50
C LYS A 233 8.30 -11.78 0.32
N LEU A 234 7.47 -10.80 -0.02
CA LEU A 234 6.50 -10.91 -1.09
C LEU A 234 6.77 -9.86 -2.15
N ARG A 235 6.48 -10.22 -3.40
CA ARG A 235 6.40 -9.28 -4.51
C ARG A 235 4.94 -8.86 -4.69
N TRP A 236 4.69 -7.57 -4.63
CA TRP A 236 3.40 -6.99 -5.02
C TRP A 236 3.49 -6.55 -6.48
N TYR A 237 2.95 -7.38 -7.37
CA TYR A 237 2.86 -7.13 -8.81
C TYR A 237 1.72 -6.16 -9.12
N LYS A 238 2.03 -5.21 -9.98
CA LYS A 238 1.10 -4.18 -10.43
C LYS A 238 0.47 -4.60 -11.73
N LEU A 239 -0.86 -4.57 -11.75
CA LEU A 239 -1.67 -4.89 -12.92
C LEU A 239 -2.25 -3.63 -13.56
N SER A 240 -2.55 -3.71 -14.85
CA SER A 240 -3.40 -2.74 -15.52
C SER A 240 -4.85 -2.91 -15.08
N THR A 241 -5.71 -1.97 -15.47
CA THR A 241 -7.16 -2.10 -15.32
C THR A 241 -7.67 -3.41 -15.92
N ASP A 242 -7.04 -3.92 -16.98
CA ASP A 242 -7.41 -5.15 -17.68
C ASP A 242 -6.86 -6.43 -17.03
N HIS A 243 -6.32 -6.32 -15.80
CA HIS A 243 -5.65 -7.41 -15.06
C HIS A 243 -4.41 -8.00 -15.75
N GLU A 244 -3.75 -7.23 -16.60
CA GLU A 244 -2.47 -7.63 -17.22
C GLU A 244 -1.28 -7.00 -16.50
N LEU A 245 -0.10 -7.63 -16.52
CA LEU A 245 1.11 -7.01 -15.99
C LEU A 245 1.41 -5.69 -16.71
N ILE A 246 1.69 -4.64 -15.94
CA ILE A 246 2.00 -3.31 -16.51
C ILE A 246 3.34 -3.26 -17.27
N ALA A 247 4.20 -4.25 -17.03
CA ALA A 247 5.45 -4.50 -17.73
C ALA A 247 5.92 -5.94 -17.39
N PRO A 248 6.72 -6.58 -18.25
CA PRO A 248 7.33 -7.87 -17.92
C PRO A 248 8.40 -7.71 -16.82
N PRO A 249 8.57 -8.69 -15.91
CA PRO A 249 9.69 -8.74 -14.99
C PRO A 249 11.02 -8.70 -15.74
N GLN A 250 12.01 -8.00 -15.20
CA GLN A 250 13.33 -7.87 -15.82
C GLN A 250 14.35 -8.68 -15.02
N SER A 251 15.18 -9.48 -15.71
CA SER A 251 16.29 -10.21 -15.08
C SER A 251 17.28 -9.26 -14.39
N ASP A 252 17.57 -8.11 -15.01
CA ASP A 252 18.36 -7.04 -14.40
C ASP A 252 17.53 -6.29 -13.35
N LEU A 253 17.74 -6.62 -12.07
CA LEU A 253 17.06 -5.98 -10.92
C LEU A 253 17.36 -4.48 -10.79
N THR A 254 18.35 -3.93 -11.51
CA THR A 254 18.57 -2.48 -11.55
C THR A 254 17.59 -1.75 -12.46
N GLN A 255 16.90 -2.49 -13.34
CA GLN A 255 15.83 -1.97 -14.18
C GLN A 255 14.52 -1.86 -13.40
N LYS A 256 13.56 -1.13 -13.98
CA LYS A 256 12.26 -0.94 -13.36
C LYS A 256 11.49 -2.27 -13.40
N GLN A 257 11.21 -2.80 -12.21
CA GLN A 257 10.37 -3.98 -12.04
C GLN A 257 8.88 -3.62 -12.05
N PRO A 258 7.99 -4.54 -12.47
CA PRO A 258 6.54 -4.37 -12.41
C PRO A 258 5.96 -4.62 -11.01
N TYR A 259 6.80 -4.86 -10.02
CA TYR A 259 6.41 -5.10 -8.63
C TYR A 259 7.14 -4.17 -7.66
N GLU A 260 6.66 -4.09 -6.42
CA GLU A 260 7.40 -3.60 -5.25
C GLU A 260 7.50 -4.71 -4.21
N MET A 261 8.38 -4.57 -3.22
CA MET A 261 8.57 -5.60 -2.18
C MET A 261 7.73 -5.29 -0.94
N LEU A 262 7.17 -6.34 -0.34
CA LEU A 262 6.54 -6.31 0.97
C LEU A 262 7.25 -7.30 1.89
N TYR A 263 7.72 -6.82 3.03
CA TYR A 263 8.35 -7.64 4.06
C TYR A 263 7.34 -7.83 5.19
N VAL A 264 7.11 -9.07 5.60
CA VAL A 264 6.29 -9.39 6.78
C VAL A 264 7.22 -9.95 7.85
N ALA A 265 7.16 -9.36 9.03
CA ALA A 265 7.98 -9.71 10.18
C ALA A 265 7.11 -9.87 11.43
N CYS A 266 7.66 -10.52 12.44
CA CYS A 266 7.09 -10.56 13.79
C CYS A 266 8.20 -10.31 14.81
N ARG A 267 7.86 -10.21 16.09
CA ARG A 267 8.89 -10.08 17.12
C ARG A 267 9.81 -11.29 17.17
N SER A 268 11.08 -11.04 17.48
CA SER A 268 12.09 -12.09 17.61
C SER A 268 11.79 -13.09 18.74
N ASP A 269 11.00 -12.69 19.75
CA ASP A 269 10.55 -13.53 20.87
C ASP A 269 9.14 -14.14 20.66
N ALA A 270 8.55 -13.96 19.48
CA ALA A 270 7.31 -14.63 19.11
C ALA A 270 7.52 -16.15 19.02
N SER A 271 6.43 -16.93 19.19
CA SER A 271 6.52 -18.38 19.01
C SER A 271 7.06 -18.74 17.62
N GLU A 272 7.82 -19.83 17.53
CA GLU A 272 8.47 -20.23 16.28
C GLU A 272 7.46 -20.42 15.13
N ASN A 273 6.27 -20.92 15.46
CA ASN A 273 5.19 -21.17 14.50
C ASN A 273 4.36 -19.93 14.16
N TYR A 274 4.55 -18.80 14.83
CA TYR A 274 3.76 -17.60 14.58
C TYR A 274 3.97 -17.09 13.16
N GLY A 275 2.87 -16.91 12.41
CA GLY A 275 2.85 -16.41 11.04
C GLY A 275 3.54 -17.32 10.01
N LYS A 276 3.78 -18.61 10.31
CA LYS A 276 4.35 -19.56 9.32
C LYS A 276 3.44 -19.76 8.10
N ASP A 277 2.14 -19.73 8.31
CA ASP A 277 1.10 -19.84 7.29
C ASP A 277 1.09 -18.66 6.30
N ILE A 278 1.59 -17.48 6.67
CA ILE A 278 1.79 -16.35 5.75
C ILE A 278 2.68 -16.73 4.56
N GLN A 279 3.61 -17.67 4.75
CA GLN A 279 4.51 -18.17 3.70
C GLN A 279 3.76 -18.98 2.63
N GLN A 280 2.48 -19.31 2.82
CA GLN A 280 1.63 -19.92 1.80
C GLN A 280 1.27 -18.93 0.68
N THR A 281 1.24 -17.63 0.99
CA THR A 281 1.09 -16.59 -0.04
C THR A 281 2.39 -16.48 -0.85
N GLU A 282 2.34 -16.68 -2.15
CA GLU A 282 3.53 -16.60 -3.01
C GLU A 282 3.79 -15.17 -3.50
N LEU A 283 2.72 -14.47 -3.86
CA LEU A 283 2.76 -13.11 -4.40
C LEU A 283 1.43 -12.40 -4.20
N ILE A 284 1.47 -11.07 -4.36
CA ILE A 284 0.31 -10.21 -4.27
C ILE A 284 0.11 -9.50 -5.61
N PHE A 285 -1.14 -9.38 -6.04
CA PHE A 285 -1.56 -8.56 -7.16
C PHE A 285 -2.45 -7.42 -6.71
N SER A 286 -2.35 -6.28 -7.40
CA SER A 286 -3.46 -5.32 -7.45
C SER A 286 -3.33 -4.42 -8.67
N VAL A 287 -4.44 -3.78 -9.06
CA VAL A 287 -4.40 -2.57 -9.86
C VAL A 287 -3.95 -1.42 -8.94
N PRO A 288 -2.81 -0.76 -9.22
CA PRO A 288 -2.34 0.34 -8.38
C PRO A 288 -3.21 1.58 -8.62
N SER A 289 -3.36 2.39 -7.59
CA SER A 289 -3.87 3.74 -7.79
C SER A 289 -2.91 4.56 -8.68
N ILE A 290 -3.45 5.45 -9.50
CA ILE A 290 -2.66 6.44 -10.27
C ILE A 290 -1.90 7.41 -9.34
N VAL A 291 -2.32 7.50 -8.08
CA VAL A 291 -1.64 8.29 -7.05
C VAL A 291 -0.41 7.54 -6.57
N HIS A 292 0.76 8.16 -6.69
CA HIS A 292 2.00 7.58 -6.22
C HIS A 292 1.94 7.26 -4.73
N SER A 293 2.55 6.13 -4.33
CA SER A 293 2.60 5.66 -2.93
C SER A 293 1.22 5.54 -2.27
N HIS A 294 0.19 5.19 -3.03
CA HIS A 294 -1.07 4.72 -2.49
C HIS A 294 -1.09 3.19 -2.66
N LYS A 295 -0.80 2.47 -1.59
CA LYS A 295 -0.68 1.01 -1.55
C LYS A 295 -2.04 0.36 -1.26
N PRO A 296 -2.29 -0.88 -1.71
CA PRO A 296 -3.52 -1.59 -1.37
C PRO A 296 -3.60 -1.85 0.14
N PRO A 297 -4.79 -1.77 0.76
CA PRO A 297 -4.99 -2.16 2.14
C PRO A 297 -4.59 -3.63 2.36
N LEU A 298 -3.80 -3.88 3.41
CA LEU A 298 -3.29 -5.22 3.73
C LEU A 298 -4.13 -5.95 4.79
N LEU A 299 -4.99 -5.24 5.53
CA LEU A 299 -5.68 -5.79 6.68
C LEU A 299 -6.58 -6.98 6.31
N SER A 300 -7.31 -6.91 5.19
CA SER A 300 -8.19 -8.00 4.76
C SER A 300 -7.47 -9.33 4.57
N TRP A 301 -6.22 -9.29 4.13
CA TRP A 301 -5.37 -10.47 3.98
C TRP A 301 -4.67 -10.84 5.29
N LEU A 302 -4.00 -9.88 5.95
CA LEU A 302 -3.21 -10.16 7.16
C LEU A 302 -4.06 -10.55 8.37
N ARG A 303 -5.35 -10.17 8.41
CA ARG A 303 -6.28 -10.50 9.50
C ARG A 303 -6.37 -12.00 9.75
N GLU A 304 -6.33 -12.81 8.70
CA GLU A 304 -6.41 -14.28 8.81
C GLU A 304 -5.21 -14.91 9.53
N HIS A 305 -4.11 -14.15 9.65
CA HIS A 305 -2.85 -14.59 10.24
C HIS A 305 -2.59 -14.00 11.64
N LEU A 306 -3.48 -13.11 12.12
CA LEU A 306 -3.37 -12.49 13.43
C LEU A 306 -3.95 -13.41 14.52
N LEU A 307 -3.23 -13.52 15.64
CA LEU A 307 -3.71 -14.20 16.85
C LEU A 307 -4.20 -13.17 17.87
N LEU A 308 -5.50 -12.91 17.86
CA LEU A 308 -6.14 -11.95 18.76
C LEU A 308 -6.51 -12.59 20.11
N ASP A 309 -6.81 -11.74 21.10
CA ASP A 309 -7.39 -12.21 22.36
C ASP A 309 -8.83 -12.68 22.18
N LYS A 310 -9.29 -13.56 23.09
CA LYS A 310 -10.61 -14.22 22.96
C LYS A 310 -11.78 -13.25 22.83
N ASP A 311 -11.70 -12.10 23.50
CA ASP A 311 -12.76 -11.09 23.53
C ASP A 311 -12.51 -9.95 22.51
N GLN A 312 -11.41 -10.04 21.74
CA GLN A 312 -11.04 -9.03 20.76
C GLN A 312 -11.58 -9.39 19.39
N LEU A 313 -12.59 -8.65 18.94
CA LEU A 313 -13.22 -8.83 17.62
C LEU A 313 -12.40 -8.24 16.47
N GLU A 314 -11.73 -7.13 16.73
CA GLU A 314 -11.02 -6.34 15.72
C GLU A 314 -9.57 -6.07 16.15
N PRO A 315 -8.58 -6.18 15.23
CA PRO A 315 -7.20 -5.91 15.54
C PRO A 315 -6.97 -4.41 15.79
N ASN A 316 -6.16 -4.09 16.78
CA ASN A 316 -5.64 -2.73 16.97
C ASN A 316 -4.48 -2.51 16.00
N CYS A 317 -4.67 -1.69 14.97
CA CYS A 317 -3.68 -1.49 13.91
C CYS A 317 -2.99 -0.12 13.99
N LEU A 318 -1.75 -0.06 13.51
CA LEU A 318 -0.98 1.18 13.34
C LEU A 318 -0.46 1.26 11.90
N GLU A 319 -0.58 2.43 11.27
CA GLU A 319 0.06 2.72 9.98
C GLU A 319 1.00 3.91 10.14
N LEU A 320 2.29 3.68 9.89
CA LEU A 320 3.31 4.72 9.90
C LEU A 320 3.61 5.19 8.48
N PHE A 321 3.81 6.50 8.35
CA PHE A 321 3.95 7.22 7.08
C PHE A 321 2.66 7.21 6.23
N ALA A 322 1.51 7.09 6.91
CA ALA A 322 0.21 7.02 6.29
C ALA A 322 -0.14 8.29 5.49
N ARG A 323 -0.93 8.11 4.42
CA ARG A 323 -1.47 9.20 3.58
C ARG A 323 -3.00 9.16 3.43
N TYR A 324 -3.61 8.11 3.96
CA TYR A 324 -5.04 7.88 4.03
C TYR A 324 -5.35 7.22 5.39
N LEU A 325 -6.62 7.11 5.73
CA LEU A 325 -7.10 6.54 6.98
C LEU A 325 -7.84 5.24 6.71
N HIS A 326 -7.53 4.19 7.44
CA HIS A 326 -8.28 2.94 7.37
C HIS A 326 -9.00 2.70 8.71
N PRO A 327 -10.25 2.17 8.71
CA PRO A 327 -10.89 1.73 9.95
C PRO A 327 -9.99 0.76 10.73
N HIS A 328 -10.03 0.88 12.06
CA HIS A 328 -9.20 0.16 13.04
C HIS A 328 -7.71 0.54 13.06
N PHE A 329 -7.31 1.54 12.29
CA PHE A 329 -5.94 2.05 12.32
C PHE A 329 -5.82 3.33 13.13
N THR A 330 -4.73 3.40 13.90
CA THR A 330 -4.06 4.66 14.21
C THR A 330 -3.10 4.98 13.08
N SER A 331 -3.35 6.03 12.30
CA SER A 331 -2.52 6.43 11.15
C SER A 331 -1.63 7.63 11.53
N ILE A 332 -0.33 7.58 11.23
CA ILE A 332 0.63 8.63 11.58
C ILE A 332 1.45 9.00 10.36
N GLY A 333 1.48 10.28 10.01
CA GLY A 333 2.29 10.77 8.89
C GLY A 333 2.18 12.27 8.68
N LEU A 334 3.04 12.80 7.82
CA LEU A 334 3.05 14.22 7.44
C LEU A 334 1.99 14.57 6.39
N GLU A 335 1.32 13.55 5.82
CA GLU A 335 0.26 13.68 4.82
C GLU A 335 -0.96 12.82 5.18
N VAL A 336 -1.21 12.57 6.45
CA VAL A 336 -2.15 11.51 6.89
C VAL A 336 -3.57 11.66 6.35
N LEU A 337 -4.00 12.90 6.05
CA LEU A 337 -5.31 13.20 5.45
C LEU A 337 -5.28 13.46 3.93
N LYS A 338 -4.11 13.36 3.28
CA LYS A 338 -3.92 13.82 1.89
C LYS A 338 -4.87 13.14 0.92
N LEU A 339 -5.02 11.82 1.04
CA LEU A 339 -5.91 11.01 0.19
C LEU A 339 -7.31 10.89 0.78
N MET A 340 -7.60 11.60 1.87
CA MET A 340 -8.94 11.73 2.43
C MET A 340 -9.68 12.95 1.88
N ASP A 341 -9.12 13.64 0.89
CA ASP A 341 -9.76 14.76 0.20
C ASP A 341 -11.07 14.28 -0.46
N GLU A 342 -12.20 14.86 -0.03
CA GLU A 342 -13.52 14.46 -0.51
C GLU A 342 -13.64 14.46 -2.05
N ARG A 343 -12.88 15.32 -2.75
CA ARG A 343 -12.93 15.42 -4.22
C ARG A 343 -12.45 14.15 -4.94
N LEU A 344 -11.78 13.25 -4.22
CA LEU A 344 -11.34 11.93 -4.68
C LEU A 344 -12.43 10.86 -4.58
N TYR A 345 -13.57 11.20 -3.97
CA TYR A 345 -14.66 10.29 -3.68
C TYR A 345 -15.95 10.73 -4.36
N GLU A 346 -16.86 9.78 -4.47
CA GLU A 346 -18.25 9.94 -4.85
C GLU A 346 -19.12 9.45 -3.70
N VAL A 347 -20.26 10.12 -3.49
CA VAL A 347 -21.25 9.65 -2.53
C VAL A 347 -21.95 8.43 -3.12
N ARG A 348 -22.00 7.33 -2.36
CA ARG A 348 -22.76 6.14 -2.75
C ARG A 348 -24.23 6.52 -2.82
N LYS A 349 -24.79 6.56 -4.04
CA LYS A 349 -26.24 6.64 -4.21
C LYS A 349 -26.82 5.36 -3.63
N VAL A 350 -27.59 5.48 -2.56
CA VAL A 350 -28.42 4.38 -2.07
C VAL A 350 -29.50 4.19 -3.13
N GLU A 351 -29.39 3.14 -3.93
CA GLU A 351 -30.51 2.71 -4.77
C GLU A 351 -31.62 2.31 -3.80
N HIS A 352 -32.61 3.19 -3.61
CA HIS A 352 -33.89 2.79 -3.05
C HIS A 352 -34.49 1.82 -4.04
N CYS A 353 -34.38 0.53 -3.73
CA CYS A 353 -35.18 -0.49 -4.37
C CYS A 353 -36.63 -0.16 -4.01
N ASN A 354 -37.34 0.48 -4.94
CA ASN A 354 -38.80 0.52 -4.92
C ASN A 354 -39.26 -0.94 -4.96
N GLN A 355 -39.49 -1.52 -3.78
CA GLN A 355 -40.46 -2.58 -3.67
C GLN A 355 -41.80 -1.91 -3.96
N GLU A 356 -42.21 -1.96 -5.22
CA GLU A 356 -43.62 -1.83 -5.56
C GLU A 356 -44.34 -2.94 -4.78
N GLU A 357 -45.00 -2.51 -3.69
CA GLU A 357 -46.02 -3.30 -3.04
C GLU A 357 -47.06 -3.65 -4.09
N VAL A 358 -47.07 -4.93 -4.47
CA VAL A 358 -48.22 -5.56 -5.10
C VAL A 358 -49.36 -5.49 -4.07
N ASN A 359 -50.30 -4.58 -4.32
CA ASN A 359 -51.66 -4.63 -3.77
C ASN A 359 -52.64 -4.93 -4.89
#